data_AF-A0A9W4D7L7-F1
#
_entry.id   AF-A0A9W4D7L7-F1
#
_cell.length_a   1.000
_cell.length_b   1.000
_cell.length_c   1.000
_cell.angle_alpha   90.00
_cell.angle_beta   90.00
_cell.angle_gamma   90.00
#
_symmetry.space_group_name_H-M   'P 1'
#
loop_
_entity.id
_entity.type
_entity.pdbx_description
1 polymer ?
#
loop_
_entity_poly.entity_id
_entity_poly.type
_entity_poly.pdbx_seq_one_letter_code
_entity_poly.pdbx_strand_id
1 'polypeptide(L)'
;QIHTLRDINSHSFALKLVQHNEIDILLVQEPWNLRDLATRQSISHPNFMCFSSLSERHSRPRALIYVRKSHELDPCQTAVDITFNCVQIAVEGGRGSKIIIWSIYSPLANCTGAGDGLNLV
;
A
#
# COMPACT_ATOMS: atom_id res chain seq x y z
N GLN A 1 1.78 -3.46 9.63
CA GLN A 1 2.18 -2.30 8.80
C GLN A 1 3.69 -2.28 8.69
N ILE A 2 4.24 -1.90 7.54
CA ILE A 2 5.68 -1.78 7.30
C ILE A 2 6.02 -0.50 6.54
N HIS A 3 7.25 -0.02 6.71
CA HIS A 3 7.85 1.02 5.88
C HIS A 3 8.94 0.37 5.04
N THR A 4 8.82 0.44 3.72
CA THR A 4 9.79 -0.18 2.80
C THR A 4 10.90 0.77 2.39
N LEU A 5 10.80 2.05 2.77
CA LEU A 5 11.82 3.08 2.50
C LEU A 5 12.23 3.13 1.02
N ARG A 6 11.31 2.82 0.09
CA ARG A 6 11.55 2.77 -1.36
C ARG A 6 12.51 1.68 -1.82
N ASP A 7 12.79 0.70 -0.97
CA ASP A 7 13.65 -0.42 -1.32
C ASP A 7 12.85 -1.59 -1.89
N ILE A 8 13.20 -2.01 -3.11
CA ILE A 8 12.56 -3.11 -3.82
C ILE A 8 12.72 -4.44 -3.07
N ASN A 9 13.87 -4.65 -2.42
CA ASN A 9 14.15 -5.89 -1.71
C ASN A 9 13.30 -5.97 -0.44
N SER A 10 13.21 -4.88 0.31
CA SER A 10 12.38 -4.75 1.51
C SER A 10 10.91 -4.97 1.19
N HIS A 11 10.42 -4.38 0.11
CA HIS A 11 9.03 -4.58 -0.34
C HIS A 11 8.79 -6.03 -0.80
N SER A 12 9.69 -6.61 -1.59
CA SER A 12 9.58 -8.01 -2.02
C SER A 12 9.64 -8.99 -0.85
N PHE A 13 10.54 -8.74 0.10
CA PHE A 13 10.71 -9.54 1.30
C PHE A 13 9.44 -9.51 2.16
N ALA A 14 8.85 -8.34 2.33
CA ALA A 14 7.60 -8.20 3.04
C ALA A 14 6.45 -9.01 2.43
N LEU A 15 6.30 -8.96 1.10
CA LEU A 15 5.27 -9.75 0.39
C LEU A 15 5.47 -11.26 0.59
N LYS A 16 6.72 -11.73 0.53
CA LYS A 16 7.05 -13.14 0.82
C LYS A 16 6.76 -13.49 2.29
N LEU A 17 7.10 -12.60 3.22
CA LEU A 17 6.87 -12.81 4.64
C LEU A 17 5.37 -12.92 4.94
N VAL A 18 4.54 -12.03 4.41
CA VAL A 18 3.08 -12.11 4.63
C VAL A 18 2.46 -13.32 3.93
N GLN A 19 2.96 -13.70 2.76
CA GLN A 19 2.53 -14.95 2.12
C GLN A 19 2.81 -16.15 3.02
N HIS A 20 4.06 -16.29 3.48
CA HIS A 20 4.52 -17.42 4.30
C HIS A 20 3.80 -17.52 5.64
N ASN A 21 3.50 -16.38 6.27
CA ASN A 21 2.84 -16.35 7.58
C ASN A 21 1.31 -16.27 7.49
N GLU A 22 0.72 -16.56 6.31
CA GLU A 22 -0.73 -16.54 6.11
C GLU A 22 -1.41 -15.22 6.52
N ILE A 23 -0.68 -14.10 6.44
CA ILE A 23 -1.22 -12.77 6.74
C ILE A 23 -2.07 -12.30 5.56
N ASP A 24 -3.30 -11.89 5.83
CA ASP A 24 -4.24 -11.49 4.79
C ASP A 24 -4.09 -10.05 4.34
N ILE A 25 -3.68 -9.16 5.24
CA ILE A 25 -3.67 -7.72 4.96
C ILE A 25 -2.32 -7.13 5.33
N LEU A 26 -1.68 -6.49 4.36
CA LEU A 26 -0.39 -5.81 4.52
C LEU A 26 -0.55 -4.33 4.17
N LEU A 27 -0.22 -3.47 5.14
CA LEU A 27 -0.14 -2.02 4.95
C LEU A 27 1.32 -1.63 4.69
N VAL A 28 1.61 -1.01 3.54
CA VAL A 28 2.96 -0.62 3.12
C VAL A 28 3.06 0.89 3.02
N GLN A 29 4.13 1.47 3.59
CA GLN A 29 4.46 2.89 3.50
C GLN A 29 5.78 3.10 2.77
N GLU A 30 5.89 4.24 2.07
CA GLU A 30 6.99 4.51 1.12
C GLU A 30 7.25 3.33 0.16
N PRO A 31 6.22 2.86 -0.56
CA PRO A 31 6.26 1.62 -1.35
C PRO A 31 7.03 1.75 -2.67
N TRP A 32 7.31 2.98 -3.10
CA TRP A 32 7.73 3.29 -4.46
C TRP A 32 9.23 3.11 -4.65
N ASN A 33 9.64 2.17 -5.50
CA ASN A 33 11.03 1.70 -5.64
C ASN A 33 11.79 2.30 -6.84
N LEU A 34 11.12 3.07 -7.70
CA LEU A 34 11.69 3.59 -8.95
C LEU A 34 11.74 5.12 -8.95
N ARG A 35 12.90 5.65 -9.35
CA ARG A 35 13.07 7.09 -9.63
C ARG A 35 12.24 7.52 -10.85
N ASP A 36 12.00 6.58 -11.78
CA ASP A 36 11.23 6.81 -13.00
C ASP A 36 9.72 6.67 -12.76
N LEU A 37 9.03 7.81 -12.81
CA LEU A 37 7.58 7.94 -12.70
C LEU A 37 6.83 7.25 -13.86
N ALA A 38 7.47 7.03 -15.01
CA ALA A 38 6.84 6.43 -16.18
C ALA A 38 6.71 4.90 -16.07
N THR A 39 7.59 4.25 -15.30
CA THR A 39 7.63 2.78 -15.17
C THR A 39 6.52 2.21 -14.28
N ARG A 40 5.84 3.04 -13.48
CA ARG A 40 4.50 2.74 -12.89
C ARG A 40 4.40 1.39 -12.17
N GLN A 41 5.37 1.00 -11.34
CA GLN A 41 5.32 -0.31 -10.69
C GLN A 41 5.43 -0.20 -9.16
N SER A 42 4.28 -0.33 -8.50
CA SER A 42 4.26 -1.04 -7.22
C SER A 42 4.49 -2.54 -7.51
N ILE A 43 5.08 -3.26 -6.56
CA ILE A 43 5.36 -4.69 -6.75
C ILE A 43 4.03 -5.43 -6.83
N SER A 44 3.74 -6.06 -7.97
CA SER A 44 2.59 -6.94 -8.11
C SER A 44 2.89 -8.30 -7.50
N HIS A 45 1.87 -8.97 -6.97
CA HIS A 45 2.03 -10.29 -6.38
C HIS A 45 0.87 -11.19 -6.82
N PRO A 46 1.12 -12.45 -7.24
CA PRO A 46 0.07 -13.34 -7.75
C PRO A 46 -1.07 -13.54 -6.75
N ASN A 47 -0.72 -13.66 -5.46
CA ASN A 47 -1.67 -13.98 -4.39
C ASN A 47 -2.28 -12.77 -3.68
N PHE A 48 -1.94 -11.53 -4.06
CA PHE A 48 -2.48 -10.34 -3.40
C PHE A 48 -3.08 -9.36 -4.42
N MET A 49 -4.19 -8.72 -4.04
CA MET A 49 -4.70 -7.51 -4.68
C MET A 49 -4.02 -6.30 -4.06
N CYS A 50 -3.67 -5.31 -4.87
CA CYS A 50 -3.00 -4.08 -4.41
C CYS A 50 -3.94 -2.88 -4.59
N PHE A 51 -4.10 -2.11 -3.53
CA PHE A 51 -4.89 -0.88 -3.49
C PHE A 51 -3.98 0.32 -3.27
N SER A 52 -4.23 1.39 -4.02
CA SER A 52 -3.41 2.60 -4.05
C SER A 52 -4.27 3.82 -3.78
N SER A 53 -3.70 4.81 -3.09
CA SER A 53 -4.35 6.08 -2.80
C SER A 53 -4.73 6.91 -4.04
N LEU A 54 -4.11 6.60 -5.18
CA LEU A 54 -4.18 7.40 -6.41
C LEU A 54 -4.66 6.54 -7.58
N SER A 55 -5.68 7.01 -8.30
CA SER A 55 -6.14 6.44 -9.57
C SER A 55 -5.23 6.85 -10.73
N GLU A 56 -4.68 8.06 -10.66
CA GLU A 56 -3.83 8.63 -11.69
C GLU A 56 -2.42 8.05 -11.65
N ARG A 57 -1.96 7.58 -12.81
CA ARG A 57 -0.69 6.84 -12.99
C ARG A 57 0.59 7.69 -12.92
N HIS A 58 0.50 8.96 -12.54
CA HIS A 58 1.61 9.92 -12.58
C HIS A 58 2.04 10.46 -11.22
N SER A 59 1.34 10.07 -10.16
CA SER A 59 1.62 10.49 -8.78
C SER A 59 2.21 9.35 -7.96
N ARG A 60 3.06 9.68 -6.97
CA ARG A 60 3.76 8.71 -6.12
C ARG A 60 2.91 8.39 -4.88
N PRO A 61 2.22 7.24 -4.80
CA PRO A 61 1.49 6.88 -3.59
C PRO A 61 2.47 6.66 -2.45
N ARG A 62 2.17 7.23 -1.28
CA ARG A 62 2.99 7.04 -0.07
C ARG A 62 2.50 5.89 0.79
N ALA A 63 1.31 5.35 0.49
CA ALA A 63 0.72 4.21 1.14
C ALA A 63 0.10 3.26 0.11
N LEU A 64 0.27 1.95 0.34
CA LEU A 64 -0.46 0.88 -0.36
C LEU A 64 -1.09 -0.07 0.67
N ILE A 65 -2.14 -0.76 0.24
CA ILE A 65 -2.70 -1.90 0.96
C ILE A 65 -2.67 -3.11 0.04
N TYR A 66 -2.12 -4.22 0.52
CA TYR A 66 -2.24 -5.51 -0.13
C TYR A 66 -3.25 -6.37 0.64
N VAL A 67 -4.18 -7.00 -0.08
CA VAL A 67 -5.14 -7.95 0.48
C VAL A 67 -4.97 -9.29 -0.21
N ARG A 68 -4.87 -10.38 0.55
CA ARG A 68 -4.74 -11.74 0.02
C ARG A 68 -5.98 -12.07 -0.81
N LYS A 69 -5.77 -12.64 -1.99
CA LYS A 69 -6.85 -13.18 -2.81
C LYS A 69 -7.34 -14.47 -2.15
N SER A 70 -8.51 -14.43 -1.56
CA SER A 70 -9.21 -15.60 -1.02
C SER A 70 -10.70 -15.45 -1.28
N HIS A 71 -11.45 -16.55 -1.18
CA HIS A 71 -12.91 -16.52 -1.31
C HIS A 71 -13.60 -15.92 -0.07
N GLU A 72 -12.85 -15.67 1.00
CA GLU A 72 -13.39 -15.23 2.29
C GLU A 72 -13.37 -13.72 2.47
N LEU A 73 -12.54 -13.01 1.70
CA LEU A 73 -12.38 -11.56 1.76
C LEU A 73 -12.78 -10.93 0.43
N ASP A 74 -13.72 -9.99 0.49
CA ASP A 74 -14.11 -9.15 -0.64
C ASP A 74 -13.68 -7.70 -0.38
N PRO A 75 -12.46 -7.32 -0.81
CA PRO A 75 -11.96 -5.96 -0.62
C PRO A 75 -12.49 -5.01 -1.70
N CYS A 76 -13.06 -3.88 -1.29
CA CYS A 76 -13.46 -2.79 -2.17
C CYS A 76 -12.78 -1.49 -1.75
N GLN A 77 -12.28 -0.72 -2.72
CA GLN A 77 -11.72 0.59 -2.44
C GLN A 77 -12.85 1.61 -2.28
N THR A 78 -12.98 2.18 -1.09
CA THR A 78 -14.09 3.10 -0.77
C THR A 78 -13.72 4.57 -0.94
N ALA A 79 -12.43 4.87 -0.99
CA ALA A 79 -11.94 6.21 -1.26
C ALA A 79 -10.75 6.17 -2.23
N VAL A 80 -10.82 7.02 -3.24
CA VAL A 80 -9.79 7.19 -4.26
C VAL A 80 -9.50 8.68 -4.38
N ASP A 81 -8.24 9.04 -4.61
CA ASP A 81 -7.80 10.41 -4.89
C ASP A 81 -8.09 11.45 -3.78
N ILE A 82 -8.31 11.02 -2.53
CA ILE A 82 -8.42 11.96 -1.38
C ILE A 82 -7.08 12.67 -1.18
N THR A 83 -5.99 11.89 -1.08
CA THR A 83 -4.61 12.39 -0.99
C THR A 83 -3.64 11.26 -1.28
N PHE A 84 -2.45 11.58 -1.79
CA PHE A 84 -1.35 10.63 -1.98
C PHE A 84 -0.83 9.99 -0.68
N ASN A 85 -1.25 10.51 0.48
CA ASN A 85 -0.85 10.05 1.80
C ASN A 85 -1.75 8.96 2.39
N CYS A 86 -2.95 8.72 1.85
CA CYS A 86 -3.86 7.75 2.45
C CYS A 86 -4.63 6.91 1.43
N VAL A 87 -4.84 5.65 1.79
CA VAL A 87 -5.70 4.72 1.06
C VAL A 87 -6.69 4.11 2.04
N GLN A 88 -7.94 4.00 1.60
CA GLN A 88 -9.02 3.39 2.38
C GLN A 88 -9.64 2.27 1.58
N ILE A 89 -9.79 1.12 2.22
CA ILE A 89 -10.59 0.01 1.70
C ILE A 89 -11.65 -0.40 2.72
N ALA A 90 -12.74 -0.94 2.21
CA ALA A 90 -13.59 -1.85 2.96
C ALA A 90 -13.19 -3.29 2.64
N VAL A 91 -13.26 -4.17 3.63
CA VAL A 91 -13.15 -5.61 3.43
C VAL A 91 -14.38 -6.24 4.04
N GLU A 92 -15.15 -6.95 3.22
CA GLU A 92 -16.31 -7.72 3.65
C GLU A 92 -15.90 -9.18 3.81
N GLY A 93 -16.25 -9.76 4.96
CA GLY A 93 -16.00 -11.17 5.27
C GLY A 93 -17.24 -12.02 5.04
N GLY A 94 -17.06 -13.34 4.86
CA GLY A 94 -18.15 -14.29 4.55
C GLY A 94 -19.35 -14.35 5.52
N ARG A 95 -19.30 -13.67 6.68
CA ARG A 95 -20.42 -13.53 7.62
C ARG A 95 -21.18 -12.19 7.51
N GLY A 96 -20.92 -11.40 6.46
CA GLY A 96 -21.48 -10.06 6.29
C GLY A 96 -20.86 -8.99 7.21
N SER A 97 -19.80 -9.34 7.94
CA SER A 97 -19.02 -8.40 8.74
C SER A 97 -18.15 -7.54 7.82
N LYS A 98 -18.23 -6.23 7.98
CA LYS A 98 -17.46 -5.25 7.22
C LYS A 98 -16.43 -4.57 8.11
N ILE A 99 -15.19 -4.52 7.64
CA ILE A 99 -14.10 -3.79 8.30
C ILE A 99 -13.64 -2.68 7.35
N ILE A 100 -13.45 -1.48 7.89
CA ILE A 100 -12.87 -0.35 7.17
C ILE A 100 -11.42 -0.22 7.60
N ILE A 101 -10.52 -0.19 6.62
CA ILE A 101 -9.08 -0.14 6.84
C ILE A 101 -8.52 1.12 6.21
N TRP A 102 -7.78 1.87 7.01
CA TRP A 102 -7.04 3.05 6.58
C TRP A 102 -5.54 2.77 6.67
N SER A 103 -4.83 3.03 5.59
CA SER A 103 -3.37 3.16 5.61
C SER A 103 -3.04 4.63 5.40
N ILE A 104 -2.50 5.29 6.43
CA ILE A 104 -2.21 6.72 6.44
C ILE A 104 -0.71 6.90 6.67
N TYR A 105 -0.06 7.57 5.73
CA TYR A 105 1.31 8.04 5.86
C TYR A 105 1.32 9.47 6.39
N SER A 106 1.97 9.68 7.53
CA SER A 106 2.14 11.00 8.14
C SER A 106 3.55 11.52 7.87
N PRO A 107 3.75 12.43 6.91
CA PRO A 107 5.05 13.05 6.71
C PRO A 107 5.47 13.91 7.90
N LEU A 108 6.78 14.01 8.13
CA LEU A 108 7.35 15.04 9.00
C LEU A 108 7.02 16.44 8.45
N ALA A 109 7.03 17.46 9.33
CA ALA A 109 6.81 18.84 8.93
C ALA A 109 7.75 19.22 7.76
N ASN A 110 7.21 19.89 6.75
CA ASN A 110 7.90 20.29 5.51
C ASN A 110 8.28 19.16 4.53
N CYS A 111 7.92 17.89 4.80
CA CYS A 111 8.13 16.77 3.88
C CYS A 111 6.96 16.62 2.87
N THR A 112 6.90 17.55 1.91
CA THR A 112 5.82 17.68 0.92
C THR A 112 5.99 16.75 -0.28
N GLY A 113 7.22 16.32 -0.56
CA GLY A 113 7.62 15.29 -1.51
C GLY A 113 7.66 13.91 -0.87
N ALA A 114 7.27 12.90 -1.65
CA ALA A 114 7.45 11.53 -1.21
C ALA A 114 8.95 11.30 -0.95
N GLY A 115 9.31 10.74 0.22
CA GLY A 115 10.69 10.41 0.59
C GLY A 115 11.51 11.54 1.19
N ASP A 116 10.95 12.74 1.31
CA ASP A 116 11.61 13.85 2.01
C ASP A 116 11.99 13.46 3.45
N GLY A 117 11.13 12.67 4.10
CA GLY A 117 11.39 12.15 5.45
C GLY A 117 12.49 11.08 5.54
N LEU A 118 12.98 10.55 4.42
CA LEU A 118 14.10 9.60 4.38
C LEU A 118 15.47 10.28 4.37
N ASN A 119 15.53 11.58 4.02
CA ASN A 119 16.79 12.34 3.97
C ASN A 119 17.20 12.94 5.32
N LEU A 120 16.37 12.75 6.35
CA LEU A 120 16.56 13.31 7.70
C LEU A 120 17.13 12.29 8.69
N VAL A 121 17.50 11.09 8.22
CA VAL A 121 18.07 10.00 9.03
C VAL A 121 19.48 9.70 8.55
#